data_AF-A0A7C3M7N9-F1
#
_entry.id   AF-A0A7C3M7N9-F1
#
_cell.length_a   1.000
_cell.length_b   1.000
_cell.length_c   1.000
_cell.angle_alpha   90.00
_cell.angle_beta   90.00
_cell.angle_gamma   90.00
#
_symmetry.space_group_name_H-M   'P 1'
#
loop_
_entity.id
_entity.type
_entity.pdbx_description
1 polymer ?
#
loop_
_entity_poly.entity_id
_entity_poly.type
_entity_poly.pdbx_seq_one_letter_code
_entity_poly.pdbx_strand_id
1 'polypeptide(L)'
;MAFFQCPKCKRVWQYPIEKCPECFLALERMKSKKAKVIGGGKTTIPSIFHQKVPYFVYVFEDENKNRWIHKSERELKVGEEIETEKAKDKNSVAIWRVKHDFFEAIEKLTEILNVKFNKYSKILILPTLLKDSHSYFRDNTSPEFLEVVIQFLMENGVELQNIKICSQSFDEIEIEKKASKSGILEVCQRQKIIPFDLAKGNFIKKGDLEISEEAFKVDLILNLPILKIGKASSCENLFFLLKKENYLAQKYLYSDNEIFEKLKEKLPEVLTIAEVNRVQDKSGIVHYLNLAMASFNPKNLDRAFCEIIKERELPEIIKEVKIESIEILGRKIGEIEFYL
;
A
#
# COMPACT_ATOMS: atom_id res chain seq x y z
N MET A 1 -4.00 -3.35 -15.88
CA MET A 1 -4.23 -4.80 -15.91
C MET A 1 -2.97 -5.44 -16.47
N ALA A 2 -2.33 -6.30 -15.70
CA ALA A 2 -1.22 -7.10 -16.19
C ALA A 2 -1.75 -8.30 -16.99
N PHE A 3 -1.10 -8.60 -18.11
CA PHE A 3 -1.30 -9.82 -18.88
C PHE A 3 0.06 -10.51 -19.06
N PHE A 4 0.05 -11.82 -19.21
CA PHE A 4 1.26 -12.64 -19.24
C PHE A 4 1.21 -13.55 -20.46
N GLN A 5 2.23 -13.54 -21.31
CA GLN A 5 2.27 -14.31 -22.54
C GLN A 5 3.34 -15.40 -22.46
N CYS A 6 3.01 -16.60 -22.94
CA CYS A 6 4.02 -17.64 -23.11
C CYS A 6 4.90 -17.34 -24.33
N PRO A 7 6.25 -17.35 -24.19
CA PRO A 7 7.14 -17.05 -25.31
C PRO A 7 7.02 -18.06 -26.46
N LYS A 8 6.68 -19.32 -26.15
CA LYS A 8 6.57 -20.43 -27.11
C LYS A 8 5.21 -20.52 -27.79
N CYS A 9 4.12 -20.71 -27.03
CA CYS A 9 2.79 -20.95 -27.61
C CYS A 9 1.95 -19.68 -27.78
N LYS A 10 2.45 -18.51 -27.36
CA LYS A 10 1.80 -17.19 -27.46
C LYS A 10 0.44 -17.07 -26.76
N ARG A 11 0.01 -18.09 -26.00
CA ARG A 11 -1.19 -18.01 -25.15
C ARG A 11 -0.99 -16.94 -24.07
N VAL A 12 -2.07 -16.20 -23.81
CA VAL A 12 -2.10 -15.08 -22.87
C VAL A 12 -2.92 -15.46 -21.65
N TRP A 13 -2.44 -15.03 -20.49
CA TRP A 13 -3.04 -15.27 -19.18
C TRP A 13 -3.26 -13.93 -18.48
N GLN A 14 -4.41 -13.76 -17.85
CA GLN A 14 -4.71 -12.58 -17.03
C GLN A 14 -4.17 -12.73 -15.58
N TYR A 15 -3.75 -13.93 -15.22
CA TYR A 15 -3.28 -14.27 -13.88
C TYR A 15 -1.75 -14.40 -13.88
N PRO A 16 -1.07 -13.97 -12.80
CA PRO A 16 0.38 -14.11 -12.65
C PRO A 16 0.74 -15.56 -12.29
N ILE A 17 0.50 -16.49 -13.22
CA ILE A 17 0.98 -17.87 -13.07
C ILE A 17 2.46 -17.92 -13.46
N GLU A 18 3.29 -18.59 -12.66
CA GLU A 18 4.74 -18.59 -12.86
C GLU A 18 5.15 -19.16 -14.22
N LYS A 19 4.45 -20.20 -14.67
CA LYS A 19 4.76 -20.95 -15.90
C LYS A 19 3.51 -21.19 -16.72
N CYS A 20 3.68 -21.24 -18.04
CA CYS A 20 2.64 -21.68 -18.95
C CYS A 20 2.24 -23.13 -18.64
N PRO A 21 0.96 -23.45 -18.37
CA PRO A 21 0.51 -24.82 -18.09
C PRO A 21 0.79 -25.82 -19.21
N GLU A 22 0.92 -25.33 -20.45
CA GLU A 22 1.14 -26.16 -21.63
C GLU A 22 2.62 -26.34 -21.97
N CYS A 23 3.41 -25.29 -21.77
CA CYS A 23 4.81 -25.25 -22.21
C CYS A 23 5.80 -25.36 -21.05
N PHE A 24 5.35 -25.20 -19.80
CA PHE A 24 6.16 -25.14 -18.58
C PHE A 24 7.31 -24.10 -18.62
N LEU A 25 7.22 -23.13 -19.53
CA LEU A 25 8.13 -21.99 -19.62
C LEU A 25 7.58 -20.82 -18.81
N ALA A 26 8.49 -20.01 -18.26
CA ALA A 26 8.15 -18.77 -17.58
C ALA A 26 7.32 -17.86 -18.51
N LEU A 27 6.29 -17.22 -17.95
CA LEU A 27 5.50 -16.25 -18.71
C LEU A 27 6.18 -14.87 -18.72
N GLU A 28 6.05 -14.17 -19.83
CA GLU A 28 6.55 -12.81 -20.00
C GLU A 28 5.42 -11.81 -19.74
N ARG A 29 5.66 -10.83 -18.86
CA ARG A 29 4.69 -9.78 -18.54
C ARG A 29 4.53 -8.81 -19.70
N MET A 30 3.30 -8.62 -20.15
CA MET A 30 2.92 -7.68 -21.18
C MET A 30 2.58 -6.33 -20.55
N LYS A 31 3.23 -5.26 -21.02
CA LYS A 31 2.88 -3.89 -20.62
C LYS A 31 1.80 -3.35 -21.54
N SER A 32 0.81 -2.69 -20.95
CA SER A 32 -0.20 -1.90 -21.66
C SER A 32 -0.18 -0.48 -21.13
N LYS A 33 -0.26 0.49 -22.05
CA LYS A 33 -0.31 1.92 -21.77
C LYS A 33 -1.69 2.51 -21.97
N LYS A 34 -2.47 1.95 -22.91
CA LYS A 34 -3.75 2.54 -23.31
C LYS A 34 -4.84 1.48 -23.35
N ALA A 35 -6.03 1.87 -22.91
CA ALA A 35 -7.21 1.03 -22.96
C ALA A 35 -8.38 1.83 -23.51
N LYS A 36 -9.23 1.20 -24.31
CA LYS A 36 -10.48 1.78 -24.80
C LYS A 36 -11.67 0.97 -24.32
N VAL A 37 -12.80 1.64 -24.14
CA VAL A 37 -14.08 0.97 -23.86
C VAL A 37 -14.60 0.33 -25.14
N ILE A 38 -14.78 -0.99 -25.16
CA ILE A 38 -15.34 -1.71 -26.34
C ILE A 38 -16.79 -2.14 -26.16
N GLY A 39 -17.32 -2.03 -24.95
CA GLY A 39 -18.71 -2.34 -24.64
C GLY A 39 -18.97 -2.22 -23.14
N GLY A 40 -20.25 -2.19 -22.75
CA GLY A 40 -20.63 -2.17 -21.35
C GLY A 40 -22.13 -2.05 -21.15
N GLY A 41 -22.53 -2.00 -19.89
CA GLY A 41 -23.92 -1.88 -19.49
C GLY A 41 -24.11 -1.35 -18.07
N LYS A 42 -25.29 -0.80 -17.83
CA LYS A 42 -25.73 -0.34 -16.51
C LYS A 42 -26.24 -1.52 -15.69
N THR A 43 -25.72 -1.68 -14.49
CA THR A 43 -26.15 -2.68 -13.52
C THR A 43 -26.98 -2.01 -12.43
N THR A 44 -28.17 -2.54 -12.19
CA THR A 44 -29.11 -2.07 -11.16
C THR A 44 -29.20 -3.03 -9.97
N ILE A 45 -28.53 -4.18 -10.05
CA ILE A 45 -28.51 -5.20 -8.99
C ILE A 45 -27.18 -5.10 -8.23
N PRO A 46 -27.21 -4.97 -6.89
CA PRO A 46 -25.99 -4.89 -6.10
C PRO A 46 -25.21 -6.22 -6.14
N SER A 47 -23.90 -6.14 -5.92
CA SER A 47 -23.04 -7.31 -5.72
C SER A 47 -22.29 -7.17 -4.41
N ILE A 48 -21.78 -8.28 -3.85
CA ILE A 48 -21.03 -8.30 -2.57
C ILE A 48 -19.95 -7.20 -2.54
N PHE A 49 -19.25 -7.01 -3.66
CA PHE A 49 -18.13 -6.07 -3.78
C PHE A 49 -18.51 -4.69 -4.35
N HIS A 50 -19.77 -4.47 -4.73
CA HIS A 50 -20.31 -3.21 -5.27
C HIS A 50 -21.79 -3.12 -4.87
N GLN A 51 -22.05 -2.63 -3.66
CA GLN A 51 -23.39 -2.62 -3.08
C GLN A 51 -24.20 -1.39 -3.50
N LYS A 52 -23.52 -0.29 -3.88
CA LYS A 52 -24.15 0.92 -4.38
C LYS A 52 -24.58 0.74 -5.84
N VAL A 53 -25.87 0.97 -6.13
CA VAL A 53 -26.46 0.90 -7.47
C VAL A 53 -27.16 2.22 -7.83
N PRO A 54 -27.24 2.59 -9.12
CA PRO A 54 -26.67 1.88 -10.26
C PRO A 54 -25.14 2.06 -10.37
N TYR A 55 -24.48 1.08 -10.98
CA TYR A 55 -23.08 1.18 -11.41
C TYR A 55 -22.92 0.62 -12.83
N PHE A 56 -21.80 0.91 -13.48
CA PHE A 56 -21.55 0.50 -14.86
C PHE A 56 -20.47 -0.58 -14.92
N VAL A 57 -20.66 -1.53 -15.82
CA VAL A 57 -19.70 -2.62 -16.09
C VAL A 57 -19.27 -2.49 -17.54
N TYR A 58 -17.97 -2.28 -17.75
CA TYR A 58 -17.37 -2.10 -19.06
C TYR A 58 -16.37 -3.20 -19.36
N VAL A 59 -16.25 -3.52 -20.64
CA VAL A 59 -15.15 -4.30 -21.20
C VAL A 59 -14.16 -3.33 -21.81
N PHE A 60 -12.94 -3.35 -21.29
CA PHE A 60 -11.83 -2.58 -21.85
C PHE A 60 -10.99 -3.48 -22.75
N GLU A 61 -10.41 -2.89 -23.78
CA GLU A 61 -9.44 -3.54 -24.68
C GLU A 61 -8.18 -2.68 -24.75
N ASP A 62 -7.01 -3.30 -24.56
CA ASP A 62 -5.72 -2.62 -24.71
C ASP A 62 -5.16 -2.66 -26.14
N GLU A 63 -4.01 -2.02 -26.35
CA GLU A 63 -3.29 -2.02 -27.63
C GLU A 63 -2.86 -3.44 -28.10
N ASN A 64 -2.78 -4.39 -27.18
CA ASN A 64 -2.41 -5.78 -27.44
C ASN A 64 -3.63 -6.70 -27.67
N LYS A 65 -4.84 -6.13 -27.75
CA LYS A 65 -6.14 -6.84 -27.85
C LYS A 65 -6.50 -7.67 -26.61
N ASN A 66 -5.87 -7.41 -25.48
CA ASN A 66 -6.25 -8.02 -24.21
C ASN A 66 -7.50 -7.35 -23.67
N ARG A 67 -8.39 -8.14 -23.07
CA ARG A 67 -9.70 -7.66 -22.60
C ARG A 67 -9.91 -7.94 -21.11
N TRP A 68 -10.50 -6.99 -20.41
CA TRP A 68 -10.89 -7.18 -19.01
C TRP A 68 -12.15 -6.41 -18.64
N ILE A 69 -12.77 -6.85 -17.56
CA ILE A 69 -13.94 -6.19 -16.98
C ILE A 69 -13.49 -5.11 -16.00
N HIS A 70 -14.05 -3.92 -16.17
CA HIS A 70 -13.88 -2.77 -15.29
C HIS A 70 -15.25 -2.27 -14.82
N LYS A 71 -15.39 -2.07 -13.51
CA LYS A 71 -16.59 -1.46 -12.92
C LYS A 71 -16.33 0.01 -12.66
N SER A 72 -17.30 0.87 -12.92
CA SER A 72 -17.21 2.30 -12.63
C SER A 72 -18.53 2.87 -12.11
N GLU A 73 -18.43 3.92 -11.30
CA GLU A 73 -19.59 4.74 -10.91
C GLU A 73 -20.03 5.71 -12.01
N ARG A 74 -19.15 6.00 -12.98
CA ARG A 74 -19.40 6.94 -14.08
C ARG A 74 -19.83 6.21 -15.35
N GLU A 75 -20.70 6.87 -16.11
CA GLU A 75 -21.06 6.41 -17.45
C GLU A 75 -19.96 6.78 -18.44
N LEU A 76 -19.31 5.77 -19.01
CA LEU A 76 -18.30 5.86 -20.06
C LEU A 76 -18.90 5.50 -21.42
N LYS A 77 -18.40 6.13 -22.48
CA LYS A 77 -18.84 5.87 -23.85
C LYS A 77 -17.98 4.80 -24.52
N VAL A 78 -18.59 4.00 -25.39
CA VAL A 78 -17.83 3.09 -26.27
C VAL A 78 -16.91 3.91 -27.17
N GLY A 79 -15.65 3.50 -27.27
CA GLY A 79 -14.59 4.21 -27.99
C GLY A 79 -13.80 5.21 -27.14
N GLU A 80 -14.23 5.50 -25.91
CA GLU A 80 -13.50 6.37 -24.99
C GLU A 80 -12.16 5.73 -24.58
N GLU A 81 -11.05 6.47 -24.73
CA GLU A 81 -9.74 6.08 -24.20
C GLU A 81 -9.64 6.46 -22.73
N ILE A 82 -9.13 5.54 -21.91
CA ILE A 82 -8.90 5.79 -20.49
C ILE A 82 -7.40 5.88 -20.25
N GLU A 83 -6.96 7.08 -19.89
CA GLU A 83 -5.61 7.32 -19.40
C GLU A 83 -5.61 7.34 -17.86
N THR A 84 -4.51 6.90 -17.27
CA THR A 84 -4.36 6.92 -15.81
C THR A 84 -4.10 8.36 -15.36
N GLU A 85 -5.05 8.94 -14.62
CA GLU A 85 -4.89 10.27 -14.01
C GLU A 85 -3.66 10.28 -13.09
N LYS A 86 -2.78 11.27 -13.27
CA LYS A 86 -1.59 11.46 -12.44
C LYS A 86 -1.81 12.54 -11.40
N ALA A 87 -1.28 12.30 -10.20
CA ALA A 87 -1.33 13.23 -9.10
C ALA A 87 -0.61 14.52 -9.45
N LYS A 88 -1.26 15.64 -9.14
CA LYS A 88 -0.67 16.98 -9.26
C LYS A 88 0.01 17.43 -7.97
N ASP A 89 -0.43 16.86 -6.84
CA ASP A 89 0.05 17.19 -5.51
C ASP A 89 0.43 15.92 -4.72
N LYS A 90 1.31 16.09 -3.72
CA LYS A 90 1.75 15.02 -2.83
C LYS A 90 0.68 14.64 -1.79
N ASN A 91 -0.34 15.48 -1.60
CA ASN A 91 -1.44 15.18 -0.68
C ASN A 91 -2.50 14.25 -1.28
N SER A 92 -2.41 13.91 -2.57
CA SER A 92 -3.34 13.00 -3.22
C SER A 92 -3.21 11.57 -2.66
N VAL A 93 -4.30 10.81 -2.72
CA VAL A 93 -4.34 9.40 -2.34
C VAL A 93 -4.66 8.58 -3.59
N ALA A 94 -3.73 7.69 -3.94
CA ALA A 94 -3.94 6.71 -4.99
C ALA A 94 -4.54 5.44 -4.38
N ILE A 95 -5.58 4.90 -5.03
CA ILE A 95 -6.23 3.66 -4.62
C ILE A 95 -6.28 2.71 -5.80
N TRP A 96 -5.86 1.46 -5.58
CA TRP A 96 -5.92 0.41 -6.58
C TRP A 96 -6.48 -0.89 -6.02
N ARG A 97 -7.12 -1.68 -6.90
CA ARG A 97 -7.64 -2.99 -6.53
C ARG A 97 -6.60 -4.07 -6.81
N VAL A 98 -6.26 -4.83 -5.78
CA VAL A 98 -5.42 -6.02 -5.87
C VAL A 98 -6.32 -7.18 -6.29
N LYS A 99 -6.34 -7.54 -7.57
CA LYS A 99 -7.10 -8.73 -8.01
C LYS A 99 -6.32 -10.00 -7.72
N HIS A 100 -5.15 -10.11 -8.35
CA HIS A 100 -4.30 -11.30 -8.29
C HIS A 100 -2.81 -10.97 -8.16
N ASP A 101 -2.43 -9.70 -8.31
CA ASP A 101 -1.03 -9.29 -8.42
C ASP A 101 -0.81 -7.99 -7.63
N PHE A 102 -0.05 -8.08 -6.53
CA PHE A 102 0.38 -6.89 -5.79
C PHE A 102 1.33 -6.03 -6.61
N PHE A 103 2.10 -6.62 -7.53
CA PHE A 103 3.08 -5.89 -8.33
C PHE A 103 2.35 -4.91 -9.24
N GLU A 104 1.28 -5.36 -9.93
CA GLU A 104 0.42 -4.47 -10.71
C GLU A 104 -0.14 -3.33 -9.84
N ALA A 105 -0.59 -3.63 -8.62
CA ALA A 105 -1.14 -2.61 -7.75
C ALA A 105 -0.09 -1.55 -7.36
N ILE A 106 1.10 -1.98 -6.94
CA ILE A 106 2.21 -1.07 -6.58
C ILE A 106 2.68 -0.26 -7.79
N GLU A 107 2.79 -0.88 -8.97
CA GLU A 107 3.12 -0.21 -10.22
C GLU A 107 2.10 0.87 -10.58
N LYS A 108 0.80 0.57 -10.44
CA LYS A 108 -0.26 1.55 -10.72
C LYS A 108 -0.32 2.67 -9.69
N LEU A 109 -0.13 2.37 -8.41
CA LEU A 109 -0.08 3.37 -7.36
C LEU A 109 1.09 4.35 -7.56
N THR A 110 2.28 3.83 -7.90
CA THR A 110 3.47 4.65 -8.16
C THR A 110 3.37 5.43 -9.48
N GLU A 111 2.75 4.86 -10.52
CA GLU A 111 2.43 5.58 -11.77
C GLU A 111 1.49 6.77 -11.52
N ILE A 112 0.41 6.54 -10.76
CA ILE A 112 -0.56 7.58 -10.39
C ILE A 112 0.14 8.69 -9.59
N LEU A 113 0.94 8.34 -8.59
CA LEU A 113 1.65 9.31 -7.76
C LEU A 113 2.91 9.90 -8.42
N ASN A 114 3.20 9.52 -9.68
CA ASN A 114 4.36 9.98 -10.44
C ASN A 114 5.69 9.78 -9.69
N VAL A 115 5.82 8.67 -8.97
CA VAL A 115 7.01 8.33 -8.20
C VAL A 115 8.08 7.81 -9.17
N LYS A 116 9.30 8.32 -9.04
CA LYS A 116 10.45 7.88 -9.84
C LYS A 116 11.54 7.37 -8.92
N PHE A 117 11.92 6.12 -9.14
CA PHE A 117 13.08 5.52 -8.51
C PHE A 117 14.29 5.63 -9.44
N ASN A 118 15.48 5.68 -8.87
CA ASN A 118 16.72 5.57 -9.62
C ASN A 118 17.72 4.69 -8.86
N LYS A 119 18.82 4.30 -9.53
CA LYS A 119 19.81 3.39 -8.95
C LYS A 119 20.49 3.89 -7.67
N TYR A 120 20.52 5.19 -7.47
CA TYR A 120 21.13 5.82 -6.29
C TYR A 120 20.14 6.09 -5.16
N SER A 121 18.84 5.85 -5.38
CA SER A 121 17.80 6.06 -4.37
C SER A 121 18.05 5.17 -3.16
N LYS A 122 18.36 5.79 -2.02
CA LYS A 122 18.44 5.10 -0.72
C LYS A 122 17.06 5.05 -0.09
N ILE A 123 16.60 3.84 0.21
CA ILE A 123 15.23 3.58 0.67
C ILE A 123 15.26 2.87 2.02
N LEU A 124 14.58 3.45 3.00
CA LEU A 124 14.29 2.81 4.27
C LEU A 124 12.86 2.25 4.24
N ILE A 125 12.71 0.93 4.25
CA ILE A 125 11.41 0.27 4.31
C ILE A 125 11.02 0.02 5.76
N LEU A 126 9.86 0.54 6.16
CA LEU A 126 9.29 0.41 7.49
C LEU A 126 7.99 -0.43 7.44
N PRO A 127 8.06 -1.76 7.56
CA PRO A 127 6.88 -2.60 7.70
C PRO A 127 6.26 -2.49 9.11
N THR A 128 4.97 -2.74 9.20
CA THR A 128 4.26 -2.95 10.46
C THR A 128 4.63 -4.29 11.08
N LEU A 129 5.20 -4.26 12.29
CA LEU A 129 5.53 -5.42 13.11
C LEU A 129 5.00 -5.24 14.54
N LEU A 130 3.68 -5.37 14.70
CA LEU A 130 2.99 -5.13 15.97
C LEU A 130 2.95 -6.36 16.86
N LYS A 131 2.58 -7.53 16.33
CA LYS A 131 2.36 -8.76 17.13
C LYS A 131 3.32 -9.88 16.74
N ASP A 132 3.63 -10.78 17.66
CA ASP A 132 4.23 -12.07 17.31
C ASP A 132 3.14 -13.04 16.84
N SER A 133 2.60 -12.79 15.64
CA SER A 133 1.62 -13.68 15.02
C SER A 133 2.06 -14.08 13.61
N HIS A 134 1.54 -15.23 13.18
CA HIS A 134 1.77 -15.75 11.84
C HIS A 134 1.15 -14.85 10.76
N SER A 135 1.75 -14.83 9.57
CA SER A 135 1.32 -14.01 8.43
C SER A 135 -0.16 -14.15 8.08
N TYR A 136 -0.72 -15.36 8.23
CA TYR A 136 -2.13 -15.63 7.96
C TYR A 136 -3.09 -14.95 8.93
N PHE A 137 -2.64 -14.33 10.03
CA PHE A 137 -3.43 -13.46 10.92
C PHE A 137 -3.45 -12.00 10.47
N ARG A 138 -2.55 -11.57 9.57
CA ARG A 138 -2.50 -10.20 9.03
C ARG A 138 -2.52 -9.14 10.14
N ASP A 139 -1.83 -9.42 11.24
CA ASP A 139 -1.59 -8.41 12.27
C ASP A 139 -0.47 -7.44 11.87
N ASN A 140 0.42 -7.91 11.01
CA ASN A 140 1.62 -7.27 10.52
C ASN A 140 1.55 -7.14 9.00
N THR A 141 2.44 -6.34 8.41
CA THR A 141 2.66 -6.34 6.95
C THR A 141 2.90 -7.77 6.49
N SER A 142 2.26 -8.17 5.40
CA SER A 142 2.43 -9.53 4.94
C SER A 142 3.77 -9.75 4.24
N PRO A 143 4.35 -10.96 4.35
CA PRO A 143 5.61 -11.28 3.69
C PRO A 143 5.48 -11.17 2.16
N GLU A 144 4.33 -11.56 1.60
CA GLU A 144 4.10 -11.46 0.15
C GLU A 144 4.08 -10.00 -0.32
N PHE A 145 3.49 -9.10 0.47
CA PHE A 145 3.46 -7.68 0.13
C PHE A 145 4.85 -7.04 0.20
N LEU A 146 5.61 -7.32 1.27
CA LEU A 146 6.99 -6.84 1.39
C LEU A 146 7.88 -7.35 0.24
N GLU A 147 7.80 -8.64 -0.08
CA GLU A 147 8.60 -9.25 -1.14
C GLU A 147 8.34 -8.59 -2.49
N VAL A 148 7.06 -8.36 -2.83
CA VAL A 148 6.69 -7.70 -4.07
C VAL A 148 7.13 -6.23 -4.10
N VAL A 149 7.07 -5.52 -2.97
CA VAL A 149 7.61 -4.15 -2.89
C VAL A 149 9.11 -4.14 -3.18
N ILE A 150 9.89 -5.05 -2.59
CA ILE A 150 11.33 -5.16 -2.85
C ILE A 150 11.60 -5.46 -4.33
N GLN A 151 10.89 -6.44 -4.89
CA GLN A 151 10.99 -6.80 -6.31
C GLN A 151 10.67 -5.60 -7.21
N PHE A 152 9.60 -4.86 -6.92
CA PHE A 152 9.21 -3.67 -7.66
C PHE A 152 10.29 -2.59 -7.63
N LEU A 153 10.91 -2.33 -6.46
CA LEU A 153 12.01 -1.36 -6.35
C LEU A 153 13.21 -1.77 -7.21
N MET A 154 13.60 -3.04 -7.17
CA MET A 154 14.71 -3.58 -7.96
C MET A 154 14.43 -3.50 -9.47
N GLU A 155 13.23 -3.86 -9.91
CA GLU A 155 12.83 -3.75 -11.32
C GLU A 155 12.76 -2.29 -11.81
N ASN A 156 12.56 -1.34 -10.89
CA ASN A 156 12.62 0.10 -11.16
C ASN A 156 14.01 0.71 -10.90
N GLY A 157 15.04 -0.15 -10.83
CA GLY A 157 16.44 0.21 -10.89
C GLY A 157 17.12 0.48 -9.56
N VAL A 158 16.42 0.35 -8.41
CA VAL A 158 17.04 0.52 -7.08
C VAL A 158 17.99 -0.64 -6.80
N GLU A 159 19.24 -0.32 -6.45
CA GLU A 159 20.22 -1.34 -6.08
C GLU A 159 19.91 -1.92 -4.69
N LEU A 160 20.08 -3.24 -4.54
CA LEU A 160 19.77 -3.95 -3.30
C LEU A 160 20.49 -3.36 -2.07
N GLN A 161 21.75 -2.94 -2.22
CA GLN A 161 22.52 -2.30 -1.14
C GLN A 161 21.93 -0.97 -0.64
N ASN A 162 21.07 -0.34 -1.44
CA ASN A 162 20.41 0.91 -1.10
C ASN A 162 19.04 0.69 -0.44
N ILE A 163 18.61 -0.57 -0.28
CA ILE A 163 17.37 -0.92 0.41
C ILE A 163 17.71 -1.40 1.82
N LYS A 164 17.18 -0.70 2.82
CA LYS A 164 17.28 -1.10 4.23
C LYS A 164 15.89 -1.36 4.79
N ILE A 165 15.69 -2.51 5.42
CA ILE A 165 14.42 -2.86 6.07
C ILE A 165 14.64 -2.76 7.58
N CYS A 166 13.77 -2.02 8.27
CA CYS A 166 13.95 -1.79 9.70
C CYS A 166 12.62 -1.70 10.44
N SER A 167 12.65 -1.96 11.74
CA SER A 167 11.56 -1.68 12.67
C SER A 167 12.10 -1.73 14.10
N GLN A 168 11.26 -1.51 15.10
CA GLN A 168 11.58 -1.79 16.51
C GLN A 168 10.31 -2.20 17.25
N SER A 169 10.48 -2.76 18.45
CA SER A 169 9.36 -3.14 19.28
C SER A 169 9.13 -2.16 20.44
N PHE A 170 7.88 -1.77 20.65
CA PHE A 170 7.47 -0.94 21.79
C PHE A 170 6.86 -1.73 22.94
N ASP A 171 6.73 -3.05 22.81
CA ASP A 171 6.32 -3.94 23.91
C ASP A 171 7.52 -4.78 24.42
N GLU A 172 7.24 -5.80 25.21
CA GLU A 172 8.25 -6.71 25.79
C GLU A 172 8.73 -7.77 24.80
N ILE A 173 8.10 -7.89 23.63
CA ILE A 173 8.42 -8.90 22.65
C ILE A 173 9.50 -8.35 21.73
N GLU A 174 10.61 -9.07 21.61
CA GLU A 174 11.72 -8.75 20.71
C GLU A 174 11.25 -8.62 19.24
N ILE A 175 11.81 -7.65 18.52
CA ILE A 175 11.41 -7.38 17.14
C ILE A 175 11.77 -8.54 16.21
N GLU A 176 12.87 -9.24 16.49
CA GLU A 176 13.31 -10.43 15.76
C GLU A 176 12.28 -11.55 15.84
N LYS A 177 11.65 -11.75 17.02
CA LYS A 177 10.60 -12.75 17.20
C LYS A 177 9.36 -12.38 16.37
N LYS A 178 8.97 -11.10 16.34
CA LYS A 178 7.84 -10.62 15.50
C LYS A 178 8.15 -10.78 14.00
N ALA A 179 9.35 -10.40 13.57
CA ALA A 179 9.80 -10.53 12.19
C ALA A 179 9.88 -11.99 11.73
N SER A 180 10.35 -12.88 12.61
CA SER A 180 10.41 -14.33 12.34
C SER A 180 9.01 -14.92 12.18
N LYS A 181 8.13 -14.73 13.16
CA LYS A 181 6.80 -15.36 13.15
C LYS A 181 5.90 -14.82 12.03
N SER A 182 6.05 -13.55 11.66
CA SER A 182 5.32 -12.92 10.55
C SER A 182 5.84 -13.31 9.16
N GLY A 183 6.98 -13.99 9.06
CA GLY A 183 7.62 -14.35 7.79
C GLY A 183 8.44 -13.22 7.15
N ILE A 184 8.48 -12.02 7.76
CA ILE A 184 9.25 -10.89 7.26
C ILE A 184 10.76 -11.19 7.26
N LEU A 185 11.25 -11.88 8.30
CA LEU A 185 12.65 -12.29 8.37
C LEU A 185 13.02 -13.25 7.22
N GLU A 186 12.12 -14.16 6.85
CA GLU A 186 12.34 -15.11 5.75
C GLU A 186 12.45 -14.37 4.40
N VAL A 187 11.57 -13.39 4.16
CA VAL A 187 11.65 -12.52 2.97
C VAL A 187 13.00 -11.82 2.90
N CYS A 188 13.43 -11.20 4.01
CA CYS A 188 14.74 -10.54 4.09
C CYS A 188 15.88 -11.51 3.76
N GLN A 189 15.86 -12.73 4.29
CA GLN A 189 16.87 -13.76 4.02
C GLN A 189 16.89 -14.18 2.56
N ARG A 190 15.72 -14.46 1.94
CA ARG A 190 15.61 -14.81 0.52
C ARG A 190 16.17 -13.72 -0.39
N GLN A 191 15.89 -12.47 -0.04
CA GLN A 191 16.35 -11.28 -0.77
C GLN A 191 17.76 -10.82 -0.37
N LYS A 192 18.44 -11.53 0.55
CA LYS A 192 19.79 -11.20 1.05
C LYS A 192 19.89 -9.78 1.66
N ILE A 193 18.81 -9.30 2.26
CA ILE A 193 18.75 -8.05 3.02
C ILE A 193 18.88 -8.37 4.50
N ILE A 194 19.77 -7.68 5.20
CA ILE A 194 19.90 -7.80 6.65
C ILE A 194 18.93 -6.80 7.29
N PRO A 195 17.86 -7.25 7.97
CA PRO A 195 16.95 -6.33 8.65
C PRO A 195 17.64 -5.68 9.85
N PHE A 196 17.24 -4.46 10.18
CA PHE A 196 17.84 -3.67 11.25
C PHE A 196 16.82 -3.35 12.35
N ASP A 197 17.17 -3.71 13.59
CA ASP A 197 16.42 -3.28 14.78
C ASP A 197 16.80 -1.83 15.13
N LEU A 198 15.85 -0.92 14.98
CA LEU A 198 16.04 0.50 15.26
C LEU A 198 16.37 0.77 16.74
N ALA A 199 15.92 -0.09 17.67
CA ALA A 199 16.22 0.06 19.10
C ALA A 199 17.72 -0.10 19.41
N LYS A 200 18.46 -0.81 18.55
CA LYS A 200 19.93 -0.99 18.65
C LYS A 200 20.71 0.12 17.94
N GLY A 201 20.02 1.02 17.24
CA GLY A 201 20.61 2.13 16.52
C GLY A 201 20.76 3.40 17.37
N ASN A 202 21.32 4.43 16.73
CA ASN A 202 21.39 5.76 17.33
C ASN A 202 20.10 6.55 17.06
N PHE A 203 19.79 7.47 17.96
CA PHE A 203 18.68 8.40 17.83
C PHE A 203 19.18 9.84 17.92
N ILE A 204 18.75 10.68 16.98
CA ILE A 204 19.05 12.11 16.95
C ILE A 204 17.91 12.87 17.63
N LYS A 205 18.25 13.75 18.57
CA LYS A 205 17.30 14.68 19.16
C LYS A 205 16.95 15.80 18.17
N LYS A 206 15.66 15.95 17.87
CA LYS A 206 15.09 17.01 17.03
C LYS A 206 13.92 17.66 17.80
N GLY A 207 14.18 18.76 18.47
CA GLY A 207 13.25 19.32 19.47
C GLY A 207 13.05 18.33 20.63
N ASP A 208 11.80 18.03 20.96
CA ASP A 208 11.46 17.09 22.05
C ASP A 208 11.41 15.61 21.62
N LEU A 209 11.62 15.34 20.33
CA LEU A 209 11.60 13.99 19.76
C LEU A 209 13.01 13.44 19.58
N GLU A 210 13.21 12.18 19.92
CA GLU A 210 14.41 11.39 19.59
C GLU A 210 14.05 10.45 18.43
N ILE A 211 14.55 10.74 17.23
CA ILE A 211 14.22 10.05 15.98
C ILE A 211 15.43 9.23 15.51
N SER A 212 15.23 8.01 15.03
CA SER A 212 16.31 7.15 14.56
C SER A 212 17.17 7.84 13.51
N GLU A 213 18.49 7.76 13.67
CA GLU A 213 19.46 8.31 12.73
C GLU A 213 19.27 7.75 11.32
N GLU A 214 18.82 6.50 11.21
CA GLU A 214 18.58 5.80 9.96
C GLU A 214 17.52 6.47 9.08
N ALA A 215 16.53 7.12 9.70
CA ALA A 215 15.51 7.88 8.99
C ALA A 215 16.12 9.01 8.14
N PHE A 216 17.30 9.53 8.51
CA PHE A 216 17.96 10.66 7.85
C PHE A 216 19.10 10.27 6.91
N LYS A 217 19.43 8.96 6.82
CA LYS A 217 20.49 8.44 5.94
C LYS A 217 19.97 8.02 4.57
N VAL A 218 18.69 8.27 4.30
CA VAL A 218 17.97 7.83 3.11
C VAL A 218 17.30 8.99 2.38
N ASP A 219 17.00 8.78 1.10
CA ASP A 219 16.29 9.76 0.28
C ASP A 219 14.78 9.64 0.46
N LEU A 220 14.29 8.42 0.74
CA LEU A 220 12.88 8.11 0.88
C LEU A 220 12.65 7.09 1.99
N ILE A 221 11.68 7.36 2.85
CA ILE A 221 11.11 6.36 3.76
C ILE A 221 9.89 5.73 3.07
N LEU A 222 9.92 4.42 2.88
CA LEU A 222 8.81 3.65 2.37
C LEU A 222 8.05 2.99 3.54
N ASN A 223 6.97 3.65 3.95
CA ASN A 223 6.11 3.18 5.03
C ASN A 223 5.13 2.13 4.49
N LEU A 224 5.16 0.91 5.04
CA LEU A 224 4.35 -0.22 4.57
C LEU A 224 3.34 -0.70 5.62
N PRO A 225 2.34 0.12 6.00
CA PRO A 225 1.37 -0.25 7.00
C PRO A 225 0.38 -1.31 6.47
N ILE A 226 -0.15 -2.12 7.39
CA ILE A 226 -1.41 -2.82 7.16
C ILE A 226 -2.55 -2.01 7.79
N LEU A 227 -3.53 -1.60 7.00
CA LEU A 227 -4.61 -0.73 7.52
C LEU A 227 -5.63 -1.55 8.30
N LYS A 228 -6.03 -1.02 9.47
CA LYS A 228 -7.00 -1.65 10.36
C LYS A 228 -8.09 -0.68 10.79
N ILE A 229 -9.29 -1.22 10.98
CA ILE A 229 -10.47 -0.48 11.46
C ILE A 229 -10.16 0.16 12.81
N GLY A 230 -10.59 1.40 13.00
CA GLY A 230 -10.40 2.16 14.23
C GLY A 230 -8.97 2.65 14.50
N LYS A 231 -8.06 2.58 13.52
CA LYS A 231 -6.66 3.01 13.67
C LYS A 231 -6.21 3.95 12.56
N ALA A 232 -5.30 4.87 12.90
CA ALA A 232 -4.56 5.64 11.91
C ALA A 232 -3.27 4.88 11.58
N SER A 233 -3.42 3.69 10.99
CA SER A 233 -2.33 2.70 10.87
C SER A 233 -1.11 3.25 10.11
N SER A 234 -1.31 4.09 9.10
CA SER A 234 -0.21 4.71 8.35
C SER A 234 0.57 5.69 9.21
N CYS A 235 -0.13 6.51 9.97
CA CYS A 235 0.48 7.49 10.88
C CYS A 235 1.17 6.79 12.07
N GLU A 236 0.46 5.85 12.72
CA GLU A 236 0.94 5.10 13.88
C GLU A 236 2.21 4.30 13.56
N ASN A 237 2.32 3.75 12.36
CA ASN A 237 3.50 2.96 11.98
C ASN A 237 4.79 3.81 11.96
N LEU A 238 4.69 5.10 11.69
CA LEU A 238 5.84 6.01 11.69
C LEU A 238 6.38 6.28 13.10
N PHE A 239 5.59 6.06 14.15
CA PHE A 239 6.08 6.19 15.52
C PHE A 239 7.21 5.21 15.83
N PHE A 240 7.32 4.09 15.12
CA PHE A 240 8.45 3.17 15.25
C PHE A 240 9.78 3.75 14.75
N LEU A 241 9.82 4.97 14.24
CA LEU A 241 11.07 5.71 14.02
C LEU A 241 11.53 6.47 15.27
N LEU A 242 10.65 6.68 16.25
CA LEU A 242 11.00 7.32 17.52
C LEU A 242 11.66 6.34 18.46
N LYS A 243 12.56 6.83 19.31
CA LYS A 243 13.09 6.04 20.41
C LYS A 243 11.95 5.66 21.35
N LYS A 244 11.85 4.38 21.72
CA LYS A 244 10.77 3.83 22.56
C LYS A 244 10.54 4.67 23.81
N GLU A 245 11.57 4.93 24.61
CA GLU A 245 11.42 5.65 25.88
C GLU A 245 10.97 7.09 25.66
N ASN A 246 11.49 7.74 24.61
CA ASN A 246 11.08 9.10 24.24
C ASN A 246 9.62 9.13 23.80
N TYR A 247 9.18 8.21 22.93
CA TYR A 247 7.78 8.12 22.50
C TYR A 247 6.83 7.89 23.67
N LEU A 248 7.16 6.96 24.57
CA LEU A 248 6.36 6.71 25.77
C LEU A 248 6.31 7.95 26.67
N ALA A 249 7.42 8.67 26.85
CA ALA A 249 7.45 9.94 27.59
C ALA A 249 6.55 11.01 26.94
N GLN A 250 6.59 11.14 25.61
CA GLN A 250 5.75 12.09 24.87
C GLN A 250 4.26 11.76 25.00
N LYS A 251 3.88 10.48 25.04
CA LYS A 251 2.48 10.04 25.24
C LYS A 251 1.87 10.46 26.57
N TYR A 252 2.68 10.77 27.58
CA TYR A 252 2.18 11.34 28.84
C TYR A 252 1.88 12.84 28.74
N LEU A 253 2.47 13.54 27.77
CA LEU A 253 2.43 14.99 27.65
C LEU A 253 1.54 15.48 26.50
N TYR A 254 1.44 14.70 25.44
CA TYR A 254 0.83 15.10 24.18
C TYR A 254 -0.03 13.99 23.61
N SER A 255 -1.02 14.36 22.82
CA SER A 255 -1.83 13.39 22.09
C SER A 255 -1.09 12.81 20.89
N ASP A 256 -1.60 11.70 20.35
CA ASP A 256 -1.03 11.04 19.18
C ASP A 256 -0.97 11.97 17.98
N ASN A 257 -1.97 12.84 17.82
CA ASN A 257 -2.01 13.82 16.74
C ASN A 257 -0.85 14.82 16.89
N GLU A 258 -0.66 15.38 18.09
CA GLU A 258 0.42 16.33 18.36
C GLU A 258 1.81 15.71 18.18
N ILE A 259 2.01 14.47 18.64
CA ILE A 259 3.27 13.73 18.44
C ILE A 259 3.50 13.49 16.95
N PHE A 260 2.46 13.11 16.22
CA PHE A 260 2.54 12.83 14.79
C PHE A 260 2.88 14.10 13.98
N GLU A 261 2.23 15.24 14.23
CA GLU A 261 2.55 16.48 13.53
C GLU A 261 4.00 16.91 13.79
N LYS A 262 4.46 16.86 15.05
CA LYS A 262 5.86 17.13 15.41
C LYS A 262 6.85 16.18 14.71
N LEU A 263 6.47 14.92 14.50
CA LEU A 263 7.31 13.93 13.83
C LEU A 263 7.33 14.17 12.32
N LYS A 264 6.18 14.37 11.70
CA LYS A 264 6.01 14.60 10.26
C LYS A 264 6.82 15.79 9.77
N GLU A 265 6.85 16.89 10.52
CA GLU A 265 7.65 18.08 10.18
C GLU A 265 9.16 17.82 10.13
N LYS A 266 9.64 16.77 10.82
CA LYS A 266 11.06 16.47 10.96
C LYS A 266 11.53 15.35 10.05
N LEU A 267 10.64 14.45 9.64
CA LEU A 267 11.01 13.34 8.76
C LEU A 267 11.32 13.85 7.35
N PRO A 268 12.23 13.17 6.61
CA PRO A 268 12.35 13.38 5.19
C PRO A 268 11.10 12.87 4.46
N GLU A 269 11.15 12.82 3.13
CA GLU A 269 10.04 12.35 2.34
C GLU A 269 9.61 10.93 2.74
N VAL A 270 8.31 10.77 3.00
CA VAL A 270 7.68 9.49 3.32
C VAL A 270 6.69 9.17 2.23
N LEU A 271 6.91 8.06 1.52
CA LEU A 271 5.87 7.45 0.69
C LEU A 271 5.26 6.30 1.49
N THR A 272 3.95 6.37 1.72
CA THR A 272 3.21 5.25 2.29
C THR A 272 2.61 4.41 1.18
N ILE A 273 2.86 3.10 1.20
CA ILE A 273 2.14 2.11 0.37
C ILE A 273 1.53 1.08 1.31
N ALA A 274 0.22 1.16 1.48
CA ALA A 274 -0.52 0.41 2.49
C ALA A 274 -1.16 -0.85 1.92
N GLU A 275 -1.06 -1.95 2.67
CA GLU A 275 -1.78 -3.19 2.43
C GLU A 275 -3.21 -3.05 2.98
N VAL A 276 -4.21 -3.21 2.11
CA VAL A 276 -5.64 -3.11 2.46
C VAL A 276 -6.36 -4.33 1.90
N ASN A 277 -5.81 -5.52 2.15
CA ASN A 277 -6.36 -6.76 1.63
C ASN A 277 -7.61 -7.17 2.41
N ARG A 278 -7.48 -7.31 3.72
CA ARG A 278 -8.55 -7.73 4.60
C ARG A 278 -8.58 -6.93 5.89
N VAL A 279 -9.78 -6.65 6.37
CA VAL A 279 -10.03 -5.88 7.58
C VAL A 279 -10.98 -6.68 8.47
N GLN A 280 -10.82 -6.55 9.79
CA GLN A 280 -11.72 -7.18 10.75
C GLN A 280 -12.57 -6.09 11.41
N ASP A 281 -13.87 -6.27 11.44
CA ASP A 281 -14.79 -5.35 12.12
C ASP A 281 -14.84 -5.55 13.63
N LYS A 282 -15.58 -4.67 14.32
CA LYS A 282 -15.76 -4.70 15.78
C LYS A 282 -16.46 -5.98 16.26
N SER A 283 -17.17 -6.70 15.38
CA SER A 283 -17.83 -7.99 15.66
C SER A 283 -16.91 -9.20 15.39
N GLY A 284 -15.68 -8.97 14.92
CA GLY A 284 -14.72 -10.01 14.60
C GLY A 284 -14.88 -10.60 13.20
N ILE A 285 -15.79 -10.07 12.36
CA ILE A 285 -16.02 -10.56 10.99
C ILE A 285 -14.92 -10.01 10.09
N VAL A 286 -14.37 -10.88 9.25
CA VAL A 286 -13.31 -10.52 8.28
C VAL A 286 -13.93 -10.16 6.94
N HIS A 287 -13.58 -8.96 6.45
CA HIS A 287 -14.02 -8.40 5.19
C HIS A 287 -12.84 -8.29 4.22
N TYR A 288 -13.05 -8.68 2.97
CA TYR A 288 -12.02 -8.70 1.93
C TYR A 288 -12.19 -7.49 1.00
N LEU A 289 -11.38 -6.46 1.23
CA LEU A 289 -11.38 -5.25 0.40
C LEU A 289 -10.56 -5.46 -0.87
N ASN A 290 -9.48 -6.23 -0.78
CA ASN A 290 -8.55 -6.50 -1.89
C ASN A 290 -8.02 -5.19 -2.52
N LEU A 291 -7.54 -4.29 -1.68
CA LEU A 291 -7.04 -2.97 -2.09
C LEU A 291 -5.57 -2.81 -1.70
N ALA A 292 -4.90 -1.91 -2.40
CA ALA A 292 -3.67 -1.27 -1.97
C ALA A 292 -3.84 0.24 -2.14
N MET A 293 -3.25 1.01 -1.25
CA MET A 293 -3.38 2.47 -1.24
C MET A 293 -1.99 3.08 -1.14
N ALA A 294 -1.80 4.27 -1.71
CA ALA A 294 -0.55 4.99 -1.54
C ALA A 294 -0.76 6.51 -1.44
N SER A 295 0.12 7.16 -0.69
CA SER A 295 0.18 8.62 -0.59
C SER A 295 1.50 9.06 0.05
N PHE A 296 1.95 10.28 -0.26
CA PHE A 296 3.00 10.94 0.50
C PHE A 296 2.47 11.59 1.80
N ASN A 297 1.14 11.67 1.97
CA ASN A 297 0.50 12.15 3.19
C ASN A 297 -0.24 11.00 3.91
N PRO A 298 0.37 10.39 4.95
CA PRO A 298 -0.24 9.24 5.64
C PRO A 298 -1.56 9.57 6.34
N LYS A 299 -1.77 10.83 6.78
CA LYS A 299 -3.07 11.26 7.37
C LYS A 299 -4.19 11.18 6.34
N ASN A 300 -3.91 11.63 5.11
CA ASN A 300 -4.89 11.58 4.03
C ASN A 300 -5.19 10.14 3.62
N LEU A 301 -4.18 9.27 3.60
CA LEU A 301 -4.35 7.85 3.32
C LEU A 301 -5.25 7.18 4.37
N ASP A 302 -4.96 7.37 5.65
CA ASP A 302 -5.78 6.83 6.75
C ASP A 302 -7.21 7.41 6.72
N ARG A 303 -7.37 8.71 6.45
CA ARG A 303 -8.71 9.34 6.32
C ARG A 303 -9.51 8.78 5.14
N ALA A 304 -8.88 8.57 4.00
CA ALA A 304 -9.51 7.95 2.84
C ALA A 304 -9.90 6.50 3.13
N PHE A 305 -9.04 5.75 3.84
CA PHE A 305 -9.35 4.39 4.26
C PHE A 305 -10.57 4.34 5.18
N CYS A 306 -10.62 5.20 6.21
CA CYS A 306 -11.77 5.31 7.10
C CYS A 306 -13.07 5.64 6.35
N GLU A 307 -13.02 6.43 5.28
CA GLU A 307 -14.19 6.69 4.42
C GLU A 307 -14.64 5.43 3.67
N ILE A 308 -13.71 4.67 3.09
CA ILE A 308 -14.00 3.43 2.34
C ILE A 308 -14.73 2.41 3.23
N ILE A 309 -14.31 2.28 4.48
CA ILE A 309 -14.93 1.35 5.45
C ILE A 309 -16.08 1.98 6.25
N LYS A 310 -16.42 3.25 6.00
CA LYS A 310 -17.47 4.00 6.71
C LYS A 310 -17.30 4.02 8.23
N GLU A 311 -16.06 4.12 8.70
CA GLU A 311 -15.78 4.26 10.13
C GLU A 311 -16.32 5.60 10.63
N ARG A 312 -17.20 5.54 11.64
CA ARG A 312 -17.83 6.74 12.21
C ARG A 312 -16.92 7.38 13.26
N GLU A 313 -16.16 6.57 13.98
CA GLU A 313 -15.26 7.02 15.04
C GLU A 313 -13.86 7.18 14.46
N LEU A 314 -13.56 8.38 13.96
CA LEU A 314 -12.24 8.67 13.41
C LEU A 314 -11.18 8.70 14.52
N PRO A 315 -10.01 8.05 14.32
CA PRO A 315 -8.83 8.22 15.17
C PRO A 315 -8.46 9.70 15.32
N GLU A 316 -7.95 10.08 16.50
CA GLU A 316 -7.64 11.47 16.83
C GLU A 316 -6.70 12.13 15.80
N ILE A 317 -5.66 11.40 15.36
CA ILE A 317 -4.67 11.87 14.38
C ILE A 317 -5.32 12.39 13.09
N ILE A 318 -6.45 11.83 12.67
CA ILE A 318 -7.09 12.16 11.39
C ILE A 318 -8.43 12.86 11.53
N LYS A 319 -8.87 13.14 12.76
CA LYS A 319 -10.21 13.65 13.07
C LYS A 319 -10.53 14.99 12.40
N GLU A 320 -9.52 15.84 12.23
CA GLU A 320 -9.65 17.16 11.61
C GLU A 320 -9.49 17.14 10.08
N VAL A 321 -9.10 16.00 9.51
CA VAL A 321 -8.87 15.87 8.07
C VAL A 321 -10.20 15.69 7.34
N LYS A 322 -10.52 16.67 6.48
CA LYS A 322 -11.73 16.66 5.66
C LYS A 322 -11.52 15.84 4.39
N ILE A 323 -12.39 14.87 4.13
CA ILE A 323 -12.26 13.98 2.95
C ILE A 323 -12.38 14.77 1.64
N GLU A 324 -13.15 15.84 1.65
CA GLU A 324 -13.40 16.73 0.50
C GLU A 324 -12.14 17.48 0.07
N SER A 325 -11.15 17.62 0.95
CA SER A 325 -9.86 18.23 0.63
C SER A 325 -8.84 17.26 0.04
N ILE A 326 -9.16 15.96 -0.04
CA ILE A 326 -8.25 14.92 -0.51
C ILE A 326 -8.57 14.58 -1.96
N GLU A 327 -7.59 14.76 -2.84
CA GLU A 327 -7.70 14.28 -4.22
C GLU A 327 -7.56 12.75 -4.25
N ILE A 328 -8.64 12.06 -4.63
CA ILE A 328 -8.66 10.60 -4.77
C ILE A 328 -8.44 10.19 -6.23
N LEU A 329 -7.42 9.38 -6.48
CA LEU A 329 -6.99 8.94 -7.81
C LEU A 329 -7.00 7.42 -7.95
N GLY A 330 -7.08 6.93 -9.19
CA GLY A 330 -7.29 5.52 -9.47
C GLY A 330 -8.74 5.12 -9.20
N ARG A 331 -8.98 4.29 -8.18
CA ARG A 331 -10.34 3.91 -7.75
C ARG A 331 -10.99 5.01 -6.93
N LYS A 332 -12.23 5.36 -7.27
CA LYS A 332 -13.03 6.30 -6.48
C LYS A 332 -13.62 5.58 -5.27
N ILE A 333 -13.74 6.27 -4.14
CA ILE A 333 -14.25 5.70 -2.88
C ILE A 333 -15.64 5.08 -3.10
N GLY A 334 -16.54 5.76 -3.81
CA GLY A 334 -17.88 5.25 -4.11
C GLY A 334 -17.92 3.93 -4.90
N GLU A 335 -16.85 3.56 -5.61
CA GLU A 335 -16.74 2.29 -6.35
C GLU A 335 -16.34 1.11 -5.44
N ILE A 336 -15.76 1.40 -4.28
CA ILE A 336 -15.12 0.42 -3.38
C ILE A 336 -15.60 0.52 -1.94
N GLU A 337 -16.53 1.46 -1.67
CA GLU A 337 -17.22 1.61 -0.39
C GLU A 337 -17.76 0.26 0.07
N PHE A 338 -17.43 -0.06 1.32
CA PHE A 338 -17.89 -1.27 1.97
C PHE A 338 -18.91 -0.88 3.04
N TYR A 339 -20.13 -1.42 2.96
CA TYR A 339 -21.06 -1.30 4.07
C TYR A 339 -20.78 -2.47 5.00
N LEU A 340 -20.21 -2.15 6.15
CA LEU A 340 -20.03 -3.05 7.29
C LEU A 340 -21.34 -3.19 8.06
#